data_AF-A0A7W1KZ91-F1
#
_entry.id   AF-A0A7W1KZ91-F1
#
_cell.length_a   1.000
_cell.length_b   1.000
_cell.length_c   1.000
_cell.angle_alpha   90.00
_cell.angle_beta   90.00
_cell.angle_gamma   90.00
#
_symmetry.space_group_name_H-M   'P 1'
#
loop_
_entity.id
_entity.type
_entity.pdbx_description
1 polymer ?
#
loop_
_entity_poly.entity_id
_entity_poly.type
_entity_poly.pdbx_seq_one_letter_code
_entity_poly.pdbx_strand_id
1 'polypeptide(L)'
;MNIRKSPTNVLASVVGLISIAAIAIWQFYLFVTFKGSQGTVDVQGGTHHLWWAIGAALIACLAGFLGFSVFVRYDEANEIHITS
;
A
#
# COMPACT_ATOMS: atom_id res chain seq x y z
N MET A 1 25.87 -11.09 5.03
CA MET A 1 24.69 -11.95 5.21
C MET A 1 23.95 -12.00 3.88
N ASN A 2 24.01 -13.12 3.15
CA ASN A 2 23.43 -13.24 1.81
C ASN A 2 21.91 -13.47 1.94
N ILE A 3 21.10 -12.42 1.80
CA ILE A 3 19.64 -12.56 1.81
C ILE A 3 19.23 -13.01 0.40
N ARG A 4 19.20 -14.32 0.16
CA ARG A 4 18.51 -14.86 -1.03
C ARG A 4 17.03 -14.43 -0.93
N LYS A 5 16.56 -13.64 -1.88
CA LYS A 5 15.16 -13.20 -1.93
C LYS A 5 14.28 -14.42 -2.25
N SER A 6 13.47 -14.82 -1.28
CA SER A 6 12.49 -15.88 -1.49
C SER A 6 11.35 -15.32 -2.36
N PRO A 7 10.97 -15.99 -3.47
CA PRO A 7 9.82 -15.57 -4.28
C PRO A 7 8.54 -15.49 -3.45
N THR A 8 8.43 -16.28 -2.38
CA THR A 8 7.34 -16.23 -1.41
C THR A 8 7.30 -14.90 -0.66
N ASN A 9 8.45 -14.31 -0.33
CA ASN A 9 8.52 -13.02 0.38
C ASN A 9 8.10 -11.86 -0.53
N VAL A 10 8.51 -11.92 -1.81
CA VAL A 10 8.10 -10.94 -2.82
C VAL A 10 6.59 -11.03 -3.03
N LEU A 11 6.05 -12.24 -3.25
CA LEU A 11 4.61 -12.45 -3.42
C LEU A 11 3.82 -11.97 -2.19
N ALA A 12 4.27 -12.30 -0.98
CA ALA A 12 3.64 -11.84 0.25
C ALA A 12 3.63 -10.30 0.35
N SER A 13 4.70 -9.63 -0.04
CA SER A 13 4.76 -8.17 -0.05
C SER A 13 3.79 -7.53 -1.06
N VAL A 14 3.67 -8.12 -2.25
CA VAL A 14 2.72 -7.67 -3.29
C VAL A 14 1.28 -7.87 -2.82
N VAL A 15 0.96 -9.04 -2.27
CA VAL A 15 -0.38 -9.33 -1.73
C VAL A 15 -0.71 -8.35 -0.59
N GLY A 16 0.23 -8.12 0.33
CA GLY A 16 0.04 -7.15 1.41
C GLY A 16 -0.25 -5.73 0.91
N LEU A 17 0.48 -5.26 -0.11
CA LEU A 17 0.24 -3.96 -0.73
C LEU A 17 -1.14 -3.86 -1.38
N ILE A 18 -1.55 -4.90 -2.11
CA ILE A 18 -2.88 -4.97 -2.72
C ILE A 18 -3.96 -4.93 -1.65
N SER A 19 -3.80 -5.67 -0.55
CA SER A 19 -4.76 -5.66 0.55
C SER A 19 -4.90 -4.28 1.19
N ILE A 20 -3.80 -3.57 1.45
CA ILE A 20 -3.85 -2.22 2.04
C ILE A 20 -4.49 -1.24 1.05
N ALA A 21 -4.17 -1.32 -0.24
CA ALA A 21 -4.79 -0.49 -1.27
C ALA A 21 -6.31 -0.74 -1.37
N ALA A 22 -6.74 -2.00 -1.29
CA ALA A 22 -8.16 -2.37 -1.28
C ALA A 22 -8.89 -1.77 -0.06
N ILE A 23 -8.27 -1.78 1.13
CA ILE A 23 -8.83 -1.14 2.33
C ILE A 23 -8.95 0.38 2.12
N ALA A 24 -7.95 1.03 1.54
CA ALA A 24 -8.00 2.46 1.25
C ALA A 24 -9.16 2.81 0.30
N ILE A 25 -9.32 2.03 -0.78
CA ILE A 25 -10.43 2.19 -1.73
C ILE A 25 -11.78 1.97 -1.04
N TRP A 26 -11.89 0.93 -0.21
CA TRP A 26 -13.11 0.62 0.54
C TRP A 26 -13.50 1.77 1.47
N GLN A 27 -12.55 2.30 2.25
CA GLN A 27 -12.81 3.43 3.13
C GLN A 27 -13.20 4.69 2.35
N PHE A 28 -12.55 4.94 1.21
CA PHE A 28 -12.92 6.04 0.34
C PHE A 28 -14.33 5.88 -0.24
N TYR A 29 -14.72 4.67 -0.64
CA TYR A 29 -16.07 4.37 -1.09
C TYR A 29 -17.11 4.67 0.00
N LEU A 30 -16.87 4.22 1.23
CA LEU A 30 -17.75 4.51 2.37
C LEU A 30 -17.87 6.02 2.63
N PHE A 31 -16.80 6.78 2.45
CA PHE A 31 -16.83 8.24 2.56
C PHE A 31 -17.72 8.87 1.48
N VAL A 32 -17.49 8.57 0.20
CA VAL A 32 -18.23 9.22 -0.91
C VAL A 32 -19.70 8.78 -1.00
N THR A 33 -20.02 7.63 -0.44
CA THR A 33 -21.40 7.11 -0.36
C THR A 33 -22.06 7.36 0.98
N PHE A 34 -21.39 8.04 1.91
CA PHE A 34 -21.94 8.32 3.23
C PHE A 34 -23.20 9.18 3.11
N LYS A 35 -24.30 8.67 3.66
CA LYS A 35 -25.59 9.35 3.72
C LYS A 35 -25.95 9.65 5.17
N GLY A 36 -26.35 10.89 5.43
CA GLY A 36 -26.85 11.31 6.73
C GLY A 36 -28.25 10.78 7.03
N SER A 37 -28.81 11.14 8.19
CA SER A 37 -30.14 10.70 8.64
C SER A 37 -31.29 11.09 7.72
N GLN A 38 -31.09 12.08 6.86
CA GLN A 38 -32.04 12.57 5.86
C GLN A 38 -31.92 11.83 4.51
N GLY A 39 -31.03 10.83 4.40
CA GLY A 39 -30.77 10.08 3.17
C GLY A 39 -29.97 10.83 2.11
N THR A 40 -29.60 12.09 2.38
CA THR A 40 -28.72 12.92 1.54
C THR A 40 -27.26 12.62 1.83
N VAL A 41 -26.39 12.83 0.84
CA VAL A 41 -24.94 12.71 1.04
C VAL A 41 -24.49 13.70 2.11
N ASP A 42 -23.83 13.19 3.15
CA ASP A 42 -23.30 13.97 4.27
C ASP A 42 -21.78 13.81 4.33
N VAL A 43 -21.09 14.76 3.70
CA VAL A 43 -19.62 14.76 3.63
C VAL A 43 -19.00 14.95 5.03
N GLN A 44 -19.72 15.57 5.96
CA GLN A 44 -19.20 15.87 7.29
C GLN A 44 -19.23 14.62 8.19
N GLY A 45 -20.33 13.86 8.16
CA GLY A 45 -20.47 12.61 8.92
C GLY A 45 -19.49 11.50 8.47
N GLY A 46 -19.12 11.48 7.19
CA GLY A 46 -18.19 10.50 6.64
C GLY A 46 -16.69 10.79 6.88
N THR A 47 -16.33 11.93 7.47
CA THR A 47 -14.94 12.43 7.54
C THR A 47 -13.94 11.41 8.13
N HIS A 48 -14.38 10.57 9.06
CA HIS A 48 -13.53 9.53 9.65
C HIS A 48 -13.09 8.47 8.63
N HIS A 49 -13.96 8.11 7.68
CA HIS A 49 -13.63 7.20 6.58
C HIS A 49 -12.58 7.80 5.64
N LEU A 50 -12.65 9.12 5.40
CA LEU A 50 -11.66 9.83 4.62
C LEU A 50 -10.27 9.77 5.27
N TRP A 51 -10.16 10.02 6.57
CA TRP A 51 -8.89 9.93 7.28
C TRP A 51 -8.30 8.52 7.26
N TRP A 52 -9.13 7.48 7.39
CA TRP A 52 -8.65 6.10 7.21
C TRP A 52 -8.18 5.82 5.78
N ALA A 53 -8.90 6.31 4.77
CA ALA A 53 -8.52 6.13 3.38
C ALA A 53 -7.16 6.79 3.10
N ILE A 54 -6.96 8.03 3.55
CA ILE A 54 -5.70 8.77 3.43
C ILE A 54 -4.58 8.03 4.17
N GLY A 55 -4.81 7.62 5.42
CA GLY A 55 -3.83 6.91 6.23
C GLY A 55 -3.39 5.59 5.57
N ALA A 56 -4.34 4.77 5.12
CA ALA A 56 -4.06 3.52 4.43
C ALA A 56 -3.34 3.74 3.09
N ALA A 57 -3.71 4.77 2.32
CA ALA A 57 -3.05 5.12 1.08
C ALA A 57 -1.58 5.51 1.29
N LEU A 58 -1.30 6.36 2.29
CA LEU A 58 0.07 6.73 2.66
C LEU A 58 0.89 5.52 3.10
N ILE A 59 0.32 4.64 3.91
CA ILE A 59 0.97 3.40 4.34
C ILE A 59 1.27 2.51 3.12
N ALA A 60 0.33 2.33 2.21
CA ALA A 60 0.55 1.54 0.99
C ALA A 60 1.67 2.14 0.13
N CYS A 61 1.70 3.45 -0.04
CA CYS A 61 2.77 4.13 -0.78
C CYS A 61 4.14 3.96 -0.12
N LEU A 62 4.23 4.15 1.20
CA LEU A 62 5.48 3.99 1.95
C LEU A 62 5.95 2.53 1.96
N ALA A 63 5.05 1.59 2.24
CA ALA A 63 5.35 0.16 2.21
C ALA A 63 5.76 -0.29 0.80
N GLY A 64 5.13 0.25 -0.23
CA GLY A 64 5.47 -0.02 -1.63
C GLY A 64 6.85 0.53 -1.94
N PHE A 65 7.10 1.80 -1.64
CA PHE A 65 8.39 2.42 -1.86
C PHE A 65 9.53 1.69 -1.14
N LEU A 66 9.36 1.36 0.14
CA LEU A 66 10.36 0.63 0.92
C LEU A 66 10.52 -0.81 0.43
N GLY A 67 9.42 -1.50 0.15
CA GLY A 67 9.41 -2.84 -0.40
C GLY A 67 10.16 -2.89 -1.72
N PHE A 68 9.75 -2.10 -2.72
CA PHE A 68 10.43 -2.05 -4.01
C PHE A 68 11.88 -1.54 -3.90
N SER A 69 12.17 -0.56 -3.03
CA SER A 69 13.55 -0.09 -2.87
C SER A 69 14.47 -1.16 -2.30
N VAL A 70 14.03 -1.92 -1.30
CA VAL A 70 14.82 -3.01 -0.71
C VAL A 70 14.86 -4.23 -1.64
N PHE A 71 13.75 -4.58 -2.29
CA PHE A 71 13.66 -5.78 -3.11
C PHE A 71 14.18 -5.60 -4.55
N VAL A 72 14.10 -4.43 -5.16
CA VAL A 72 14.58 -4.19 -6.54
C VAL A 72 16.03 -3.73 -6.56
N ARG A 73 16.41 -2.71 -5.77
CA ARG A 73 17.77 -2.14 -5.85
C ARG A 73 18.87 -3.06 -5.33
N TYR A 74 18.54 -3.97 -4.42
CA TYR A 74 19.54 -4.92 -3.88
C TYR A 74 19.93 -6.00 -4.89
N ASP A 75 19.12 -6.25 -5.93
CA ASP A 75 19.49 -7.19 -7.01
C ASP A 75 20.54 -6.56 -7.91
N GLU A 76 20.32 -5.30 -8.32
CA GLU A 76 21.22 -4.58 -9.21
C GLU A 76 22.62 -4.37 -8.59
N ALA A 77 22.68 -4.12 -7.28
CA ALA A 77 23.94 -3.94 -6.57
C ALA A 77 24.78 -5.22 -6.42
N ASN A 78 24.18 -6.41 -6.65
CA ASN A 78 24.85 -7.69 -6.50
C ASN A 78 25.31 -8.29 -7.84
N GLU A 79 25.03 -7.62 -8.97
CA GLU A 79 25.40 -8.05 -10.33
C GLU A 79 26.62 -7.32 -10.91
N ILE A 80 27.33 -6.50 -10.13
CA ILE A 80 28.62 -5.94 -10.55
C ILE A 80 29.71 -7.02 -10.39
N HIS A 81 29.64 -8.05 -11.24
CA HIS A 81 30.78 -8.88 -11.58
C HIS A 81 31.77 -7.98 -12.34
N ILE A 82 32.59 -7.25 -11.58
CA ILE A 82 33.84 -6.71 -12.11
C ILE A 82 34.63 -7.91 -12.62
N THR A 83 34.76 -7.95 -13.94
CA THR A 83 35.72 -8.73 -14.70
C THR A 83 37.02 -8.96 -13.92
N SER A 84 37.31 -10.22 -13.61
CA SER A 84 38.68 -10.71 -13.41
C SER A 84 39.09 -11.50 -14.64
#